data_AF-D2VBK2-F1
#
_entry.id   AF-D2VBK2-F1
#
_cell.length_a   1.000
_cell.length_b   1.000
_cell.length_c   1.000
_cell.angle_alpha   90.00
_cell.angle_beta   90.00
_cell.angle_gamma   90.00
#
_symmetry.space_group_name_H-M   'P 1'
#
loop_
_entity.id
_entity.type
_entity.pdbx_description
1 polymer ?
#
loop_
_entity_poly.entity_id
_entity_poly.type
_entity_poly.pdbx_seq_one_letter_code
_entity_poly.pdbx_strand_id
1 'polypeptide(L)'
;METRSRIFTSSGSTSNLSNAEENTLPANIHHHQVNVEKETDPIPNFKRTVDSNKKISNIFRRIVRSCCNKIPFFGSFTSSNDESIVGRKVVEQTSETNFPYCKILMLVILGFLIASFILGVVLYMIVSRWVRDQAGDFIVHEIVRKGNLKHILQQVVDRVYLYDVEGDFKNPRYQLAVDTSHDGEFSVLVQHMLNNPEFENYEEQIHRNEKRYTIVDIGAHDCVSGSNSFNFIKMGFDAIVVEPSPVNMKLCKSNLERARRTFKFDQHHPRQRIEFVEAAITDADGTATLGNRDEKDSWGMQFFVDKENPNAGNLGNAPVVKTLKFGTFAAESELPKKFSVLSIDAEGQDVKILLNFLREGYKPLYLIYEGLHGTGLKVEVMSTYGYQLIGERGWNQIYVYRVETDTILKKKK
;
A
#
# COMPACT_ATOMS: atom_id res chain seq x y z
N MET A 1 -45.91 9.46 49.82
CA MET A 1 -45.15 9.37 48.56
C MET A 1 -44.06 10.41 48.66
N GLU A 2 -42.86 10.01 49.08
CA GLU A 2 -41.73 10.94 49.13
C GLU A 2 -40.41 10.16 49.14
N THR A 3 -39.54 10.67 48.29
CA THR A 3 -38.22 10.26 47.83
C THR A 3 -37.21 10.05 48.96
N ARG A 4 -36.48 8.93 48.94
CA ARG A 4 -35.24 8.74 49.71
C ARG A 4 -34.04 8.74 48.76
N SER A 5 -33.30 9.84 48.78
CA SER A 5 -31.90 9.90 48.35
C SER A 5 -31.03 9.21 49.41
N ARG A 6 -30.10 8.34 48.98
CA ARG A 6 -29.04 7.81 49.82
C ARG A 6 -27.70 8.29 49.29
N ILE A 7 -27.08 9.14 50.08
CA ILE A 7 -25.68 9.52 50.04
C ILE A 7 -24.88 8.33 50.61
N PHE A 8 -23.87 7.86 49.88
CA PHE A 8 -22.85 6.96 50.42
C PHE A 8 -21.54 7.72 50.55
N THR A 9 -21.06 7.84 51.78
CA THR A 9 -19.74 8.31 52.16
C THR A 9 -18.74 7.15 52.06
N SER A 10 -17.63 7.36 51.38
CA SER A 10 -16.50 6.42 51.34
C SER A 10 -15.56 6.70 52.53
N SER A 11 -15.45 5.72 53.43
CA SER A 11 -14.38 5.67 54.43
C SER A 11 -13.20 4.90 53.86
N GLY A 12 -12.02 5.52 53.94
CA GLY A 12 -10.76 4.96 53.46
C GLY A 12 -10.28 3.78 54.30
N SER A 13 -9.51 2.92 53.64
CA SER A 13 -8.51 2.08 54.30
C SER A 13 -7.22 2.15 53.49
N THR A 14 -6.21 2.78 54.07
CA THR A 14 -4.83 2.77 53.64
C THR A 14 -4.21 1.47 54.11
N SER A 15 -3.81 0.60 53.17
CA SER A 15 -2.92 -0.52 53.47
C SER A 15 -1.59 -0.30 52.75
N ASN A 16 -0.57 -0.07 53.58
CA ASN A 16 0.84 -0.10 53.20
C ASN A 16 1.22 -1.52 52.81
N LEU A 17 1.76 -1.71 51.61
CA LEU A 17 2.55 -2.88 51.26
C LEU A 17 3.80 -2.39 50.53
N SER A 18 4.89 -2.37 51.30
CA SER A 18 6.26 -2.19 50.88
C SER A 18 6.81 -3.45 50.21
N ASN A 19 7.67 -3.23 49.21
CA ASN A 19 8.75 -4.09 48.74
C ASN A 19 8.36 -5.42 48.11
N ALA A 20 8.29 -5.42 46.78
CA ALA A 20 8.47 -6.62 45.96
C ALA A 20 9.65 -6.39 45.00
N GLU A 21 10.51 -7.39 44.97
CA GLU A 21 11.85 -7.43 44.39
C GLU A 21 11.87 -7.22 42.88
N GLU A 22 12.85 -6.43 42.47
CA GLU A 22 13.24 -6.17 41.09
C GLU A 22 13.99 -7.41 40.54
N ASN A 23 13.24 -8.36 39.98
CA ASN A 23 13.82 -9.50 39.26
C ASN A 23 14.32 -9.06 37.88
N THR A 24 15.62 -8.82 37.82
CA THR A 24 16.40 -8.62 36.60
C THR A 24 16.43 -9.91 35.77
N LEU A 25 15.85 -9.88 34.57
CA LEU A 25 16.07 -10.90 33.54
C LEU A 25 17.41 -10.64 32.83
N PRO A 26 18.10 -11.70 32.35
CA PRO A 26 19.47 -11.58 31.90
C PRO A 26 19.55 -10.81 30.56
N ALA A 27 20.16 -9.63 30.61
CA ALA A 27 20.70 -8.95 29.45
C ALA A 27 21.92 -9.74 28.96
N ASN A 28 21.79 -10.47 27.85
CA ASN A 28 22.87 -10.77 26.92
C ASN A 28 22.31 -11.52 25.70
N ILE A 29 21.85 -10.76 24.71
CA ILE A 29 21.76 -11.24 23.32
C ILE A 29 22.74 -10.38 22.52
N HIS A 30 23.95 -10.92 22.34
CA HIS A 30 24.92 -10.35 21.41
C HIS A 30 24.38 -10.48 19.98
N HIS A 31 24.07 -9.33 19.36
CA HIS A 31 23.86 -9.25 17.92
C HIS A 31 25.19 -9.51 17.21
N HIS A 32 25.35 -10.71 16.65
CA HIS A 32 26.34 -10.93 15.60
C HIS A 32 25.83 -10.27 14.31
N GLN A 33 26.38 -9.10 13.98
CA GLN A 33 26.28 -8.55 12.63
C GLN A 33 27.12 -9.43 11.70
N VAL A 34 26.44 -10.15 10.81
CA VAL A 34 27.07 -10.80 9.66
C VAL A 34 27.11 -9.78 8.52
N ASN A 35 28.29 -9.24 8.24
CA ASN A 35 28.53 -8.45 7.02
C ASN A 35 28.45 -9.40 5.83
N VAL A 36 27.37 -9.30 5.05
CA VAL A 36 27.27 -9.90 3.72
C VAL A 36 27.44 -8.76 2.71
N GLU A 37 28.67 -8.53 2.26
CA GLU A 37 28.92 -7.74 1.06
C GLU A 37 28.41 -8.55 -0.13
N LYS A 38 27.30 -8.11 -0.74
CA LYS A 38 26.88 -8.52 -2.07
C LYS A 38 27.26 -7.43 -3.06
N GLU A 39 28.31 -7.70 -3.82
CA GLU A 39 28.64 -7.00 -5.04
C GLU A 39 27.52 -7.24 -6.06
N THR A 40 26.83 -6.19 -6.49
CA THR A 40 25.84 -6.28 -7.58
C THR A 40 26.20 -5.28 -8.67
N ASP A 41 26.46 -5.81 -9.86
CA ASP A 41 26.68 -5.01 -11.07
C ASP A 41 25.43 -4.18 -11.42
N PRO A 42 25.59 -2.95 -11.94
CA PRO A 42 24.47 -2.08 -12.23
C PRO A 42 23.71 -2.51 -13.49
N ILE A 43 22.41 -2.74 -13.35
CA ILE A 43 21.47 -2.92 -14.46
C ILE A 43 21.24 -1.57 -15.17
N PRO A 44 21.23 -1.50 -16.52
CA PRO A 44 21.11 -0.22 -17.23
C PRO A 44 19.70 0.39 -17.11
N ASN A 45 19.67 1.68 -16.76
CA ASN A 45 18.48 2.51 -16.65
C ASN A 45 17.68 2.58 -17.97
N PHE A 46 16.46 2.00 -17.96
CA PHE A 46 15.46 2.17 -19.02
C PHE A 46 14.59 3.41 -18.74
N LYS A 47 15.16 4.60 -18.91
CA LYS A 47 14.42 5.88 -18.79
C LYS A 47 14.87 6.85 -19.89
N ARG A 48 14.53 6.58 -21.15
CA ARG A 48 14.80 7.51 -22.27
C ARG A 48 13.96 7.22 -23.51
N THR A 49 12.65 7.49 -23.43
CA THR A 49 11.78 7.42 -24.62
C THR A 49 10.94 8.67 -24.86
N VAL A 50 10.79 9.55 -23.87
CA VAL A 50 10.00 10.79 -24.04
C VAL A 50 10.85 12.00 -24.46
N ASP A 51 12.13 12.08 -24.05
CA ASP A 51 13.03 13.18 -24.45
C ASP A 51 13.63 13.04 -25.86
N SER A 52 13.67 11.81 -26.39
CA SER A 52 14.22 11.51 -27.72
C SER A 52 13.40 12.19 -28.83
N ASN A 53 12.08 12.26 -28.67
CA ASN A 53 11.17 12.86 -29.66
C ASN A 53 11.27 14.40 -29.70
N LYS A 54 11.50 15.07 -28.55
CA LYS A 54 11.78 16.51 -28.51
C LYS A 54 13.13 16.84 -29.14
N LYS A 55 14.14 15.99 -28.93
CA LYS A 55 15.49 16.17 -29.50
C LYS A 55 15.50 16.00 -31.01
N ILE A 56 14.78 15.01 -31.54
CA ILE A 56 14.63 14.79 -32.99
C ILE A 56 13.84 15.94 -33.64
N SER A 57 12.75 16.42 -33.03
CA SER A 57 12.01 17.60 -33.50
C SER A 57 12.89 18.86 -33.57
N ASN A 58 13.76 19.08 -32.58
CA ASN A 58 14.65 20.23 -32.57
C ASN A 58 15.78 20.14 -33.60
N ILE A 59 16.29 18.93 -33.87
CA ILE A 59 17.26 18.70 -34.94
C ILE A 59 16.60 18.96 -36.30
N PHE A 60 15.37 18.48 -36.51
CA PHE A 60 14.62 18.70 -37.75
C PHE A 60 14.34 20.20 -37.98
N ARG A 61 13.92 20.95 -36.95
CA ARG A 61 13.74 22.41 -37.03
C ARG A 61 15.05 23.16 -37.34
N ARG A 62 16.19 22.68 -36.84
CA ARG A 62 17.51 23.28 -37.14
C ARG A 62 17.95 23.01 -38.58
N ILE A 63 17.72 21.80 -39.09
CA ILE A 63 18.00 21.45 -40.48
C ILE A 63 17.12 22.29 -41.43
N VAL A 64 15.81 22.37 -41.16
CA VAL A 64 14.88 23.18 -41.96
C VAL A 64 15.27 24.66 -41.92
N ARG A 65 15.60 25.24 -40.76
CA ARG A 65 16.09 26.63 -40.68
C ARG A 65 17.42 26.84 -41.40
N SER A 66 18.33 25.88 -41.35
CA SER A 66 19.63 25.99 -42.02
C SER A 66 19.50 25.92 -43.54
N CYS A 67 18.52 25.16 -44.05
CA CYS A 67 18.20 25.10 -45.47
C CYS A 67 17.42 26.32 -45.96
N CYS A 68 16.49 26.87 -45.16
CA CYS A 68 15.74 28.07 -45.53
C CYS A 68 16.56 29.37 -45.46
N ASN A 69 17.56 29.46 -44.57
CA ASN A 69 18.37 30.69 -44.39
C ASN A 69 19.60 30.78 -45.30
N LYS A 70 19.81 29.84 -46.23
CA LYS A 70 20.94 29.86 -47.19
C LYS A 70 20.53 30.18 -48.63
N ILE A 71 19.33 30.70 -48.84
CA ILE A 71 18.96 31.32 -50.11
C ILE A 71 19.14 32.84 -49.93
N PRO A 72 20.12 33.48 -50.60
CA PRO A 72 20.32 34.91 -50.48
C PRO A 72 19.14 35.63 -51.15
N PHE A 73 18.22 36.15 -50.33
CA PHE A 73 17.25 37.15 -50.77
C PHE A 73 18.01 38.47 -50.92
N PHE A 74 18.30 38.85 -52.16
CA PHE A 74 18.95 40.11 -52.49
C PHE A 74 18.00 41.30 -52.17
N GLY A 75 18.42 42.14 -51.23
CA GLY A 75 18.38 43.60 -51.31
C GLY A 75 17.03 44.32 -51.24
N SER A 76 16.60 44.69 -50.03
CA SER A 76 15.85 45.94 -49.83
C SER A 76 16.85 47.09 -49.71
N PHE A 77 17.09 47.81 -50.80
CA PHE A 77 17.88 49.05 -50.79
C PHE A 77 16.96 50.23 -50.48
N THR A 78 17.28 50.93 -49.38
CA THR A 78 16.74 52.22 -49.00
C THR A 78 17.20 53.30 -49.98
N SER A 79 16.28 54.11 -50.47
CA SER A 79 16.58 55.26 -51.32
C SER A 79 17.07 56.44 -50.48
N SER A 80 18.27 56.94 -50.77
CA SER A 80 18.61 58.35 -50.60
C SER A 80 19.45 58.80 -51.80
N ASN A 81 19.01 59.90 -52.39
CA ASN A 81 19.54 60.64 -53.53
C ASN A 81 21.08 60.66 -53.63
N ASP A 82 21.64 60.51 -54.82
CA ASP A 82 22.15 61.66 -55.58
C ASP A 82 22.66 61.25 -56.97
N GLU A 83 22.83 62.28 -57.78
CA GLU A 83 22.81 62.36 -59.23
C GLU A 83 23.95 61.65 -60.00
N SER A 84 23.64 61.43 -61.27
CA SER A 84 24.48 61.70 -62.46
C SER A 84 25.19 60.55 -63.21
N ILE A 85 24.60 60.28 -64.39
CA ILE A 85 25.24 60.18 -65.72
C ILE A 85 26.00 58.87 -66.09
N VAL A 86 25.64 58.42 -67.30
CA VAL A 86 26.31 57.55 -68.29
C VAL A 86 25.88 56.10 -68.34
N GLY A 87 25.15 55.79 -69.41
CA GLY A 87 24.57 54.49 -69.70
C GLY A 87 25.58 53.37 -69.94
N ARG A 88 25.18 52.19 -69.48
CA ARG A 88 25.69 50.91 -69.94
C ARG A 88 24.50 49.98 -70.11
N LYS A 89 24.23 49.56 -71.36
CA LYS A 89 23.35 48.44 -71.67
C LYS A 89 23.90 47.20 -70.95
N VAL A 90 23.29 46.82 -69.84
CA VAL A 90 23.49 45.51 -69.23
C VAL A 90 22.63 44.54 -70.01
N VAL A 91 23.30 43.69 -70.78
CA VAL A 91 22.68 42.54 -71.45
C VAL A 91 22.24 41.57 -70.36
N GLU A 92 20.93 41.47 -70.12
CA GLU A 92 20.32 40.43 -69.30
C GLU A 92 20.56 39.08 -69.97
N GLN A 93 21.65 38.42 -69.57
CA GLN A 93 21.91 37.03 -69.90
C GLN A 93 21.22 36.19 -68.83
N THR A 94 19.96 35.86 -69.06
CA THR A 94 19.21 34.89 -68.26
C THR A 94 19.84 33.51 -68.48
N SER A 95 20.85 33.19 -67.69
CA SER A 95 21.41 31.84 -67.65
C SER A 95 20.36 30.91 -67.04
N GLU A 96 19.55 30.28 -67.89
CA GLU A 96 18.77 29.10 -67.56
C GLU A 96 19.73 27.97 -67.19
N THR A 97 20.24 27.99 -65.96
CA THR A 97 20.95 26.85 -65.39
C THR A 97 19.92 25.79 -65.02
N ASN A 98 19.41 25.10 -66.05
CA ASN A 98 18.77 23.80 -65.91
C ASN A 98 19.81 22.85 -65.32
N PHE A 99 19.84 22.71 -64.00
CA PHE A 99 20.60 21.66 -63.31
C PHE A 99 19.71 20.41 -63.20
N PRO A 100 19.78 19.46 -64.17
CA PRO A 100 18.92 18.28 -64.18
C PRO A 100 19.09 17.41 -62.93
N TYR A 101 20.27 17.47 -62.29
CA TYR A 101 20.60 16.71 -61.10
C TYR A 101 19.75 17.07 -59.87
N CYS A 102 19.33 18.32 -59.71
CA CYS A 102 18.46 18.72 -58.60
C CYS A 102 17.06 18.12 -58.73
N LYS A 103 16.52 18.03 -59.95
CA LYS A 103 15.21 17.41 -60.21
C LYS A 103 15.26 15.90 -59.96
N ILE A 104 16.33 15.24 -60.40
CA ILE A 104 16.53 13.80 -60.15
C ILE A 104 16.67 13.52 -58.65
N LEU A 105 17.46 14.31 -57.92
CA LEU A 105 17.64 14.15 -56.48
C LEU A 105 16.33 14.34 -55.70
N MET A 106 15.53 15.34 -56.06
CA MET A 106 14.21 15.59 -55.47
C MET A 106 13.25 14.41 -55.70
N LEU A 107 13.27 13.81 -56.90
CA LEU A 107 12.45 12.64 -57.21
C LEU A 107 12.88 11.40 -56.42
N VAL A 108 14.19 11.20 -56.21
CA VAL A 108 14.70 10.08 -55.39
C VAL A 108 14.31 10.23 -53.92
N ILE A 109 14.45 11.44 -53.36
CA ILE A 109 14.03 11.72 -51.97
C ILE A 109 12.52 11.52 -51.81
N LEU A 110 11.73 12.02 -52.76
CA LEU A 110 10.28 11.85 -52.74
C LEU A 110 9.89 10.37 -52.84
N GLY A 111 10.54 9.59 -53.71
CA GLY A 111 10.34 8.15 -53.83
C GLY A 111 10.65 7.40 -52.53
N PHE A 112 11.74 7.75 -51.85
CA PHE A 112 12.10 7.15 -50.56
C PHE A 112 11.09 7.48 -49.45
N LEU A 113 10.59 8.72 -49.40
CA LEU A 113 9.58 9.14 -48.44
C LEU A 113 8.25 8.41 -48.66
N ILE A 114 7.83 8.26 -49.92
CA ILE A 114 6.61 7.50 -50.28
C ILE A 114 6.78 6.02 -49.89
N ALA A 115 7.92 5.40 -50.22
CA ALA A 115 8.19 4.01 -49.87
C ALA A 115 8.19 3.78 -48.35
N SER A 116 8.81 4.70 -47.59
CA SER A 116 8.85 4.64 -46.12
C SER A 116 7.45 4.80 -45.51
N PHE A 117 6.63 5.68 -46.07
CA PHE A 117 5.25 5.87 -45.63
C PHE A 117 4.40 4.61 -45.88
N ILE A 118 4.49 4.04 -47.09
CA ILE A 118 3.77 2.80 -47.44
C ILE A 118 4.21 1.66 -46.53
N LEU A 119 5.51 1.49 -46.29
CA LEU A 119 6.04 0.47 -45.38
C LEU A 119 5.51 0.66 -43.95
N GLY A 120 5.46 1.91 -43.47
CA GLY A 120 4.90 2.24 -42.15
C GLY A 120 3.43 1.87 -42.03
N VAL A 121 2.62 2.16 -43.07
CA VAL A 121 1.19 1.80 -43.11
C VAL A 121 1.01 0.28 -43.15
N VAL A 122 1.77 -0.43 -43.99
CA VAL A 122 1.70 -1.89 -44.08
C VAL A 122 2.11 -2.54 -42.75
N LEU A 123 3.19 -2.07 -42.13
CA LEU A 123 3.64 -2.58 -40.83
C LEU A 123 2.59 -2.30 -39.74
N TYR A 124 1.99 -1.11 -39.72
CA TYR A 124 0.90 -0.79 -38.82
C TYR A 124 -0.31 -1.70 -39.02
N MET A 125 -0.69 -1.98 -40.28
CA MET A 125 -1.80 -2.89 -40.58
C MET A 125 -1.50 -4.32 -40.14
N ILE A 126 -0.28 -4.83 -40.37
CA ILE A 126 0.12 -6.17 -39.95
C ILE A 126 0.15 -6.27 -38.41
N VAL A 127 0.77 -5.31 -37.74
CA VAL A 127 0.87 -5.30 -36.27
C VAL A 127 -0.50 -5.11 -35.63
N SER A 128 -1.33 -4.18 -36.11
CA SER A 128 -2.67 -3.96 -35.57
C SER A 128 -3.60 -5.17 -35.78
N ARG A 129 -3.45 -5.87 -36.92
CA ARG A 129 -4.18 -7.11 -37.18
C ARG A 129 -3.70 -8.25 -36.29
N TRP A 130 -2.38 -8.41 -36.10
CA TRP A 130 -1.83 -9.39 -35.17
C TRP A 130 -2.25 -9.11 -33.72
N VAL A 131 -2.21 -7.84 -33.29
CA VAL A 131 -2.67 -7.44 -31.96
C VAL A 131 -4.17 -7.72 -31.77
N ARG A 132 -4.98 -7.47 -32.79
CA ARG A 132 -6.43 -7.70 -32.74
C ARG A 132 -6.79 -9.19 -32.76
N ASP A 133 -6.12 -9.97 -33.60
CA ASP A 133 -6.54 -11.33 -33.95
C ASP A 133 -5.74 -12.43 -33.23
N GLN A 134 -4.55 -12.12 -32.69
CA GLN A 134 -3.61 -13.13 -32.15
C GLN A 134 -3.02 -12.76 -30.78
N ALA A 135 -2.95 -11.47 -30.40
CA ALA A 135 -2.34 -11.11 -29.11
C ALA A 135 -3.20 -11.52 -27.91
N GLY A 136 -4.52 -11.57 -28.05
CA GLY A 136 -5.41 -12.12 -27.01
C GLY A 136 -5.08 -13.58 -26.70
N ASP A 137 -5.00 -14.40 -27.75
CA ASP A 137 -4.68 -15.82 -27.64
C ASP A 137 -3.24 -16.04 -27.17
N PHE A 138 -2.27 -15.25 -27.63
CA PHE A 138 -0.88 -15.35 -27.17
C PHE A 138 -0.73 -14.97 -25.69
N ILE A 139 -1.39 -13.89 -25.24
CA ILE A 139 -1.35 -13.47 -23.83
C ILE A 139 -2.04 -14.50 -22.95
N VAL A 140 -3.24 -14.96 -23.32
CA VAL A 140 -3.95 -16.00 -22.56
C VAL A 140 -3.14 -17.30 -22.55
N HIS A 141 -2.61 -17.73 -23.69
CA HIS A 141 -1.79 -18.93 -23.80
C HIS A 141 -0.50 -18.81 -22.98
N GLU A 142 0.16 -17.65 -22.92
CA GLU A 142 1.38 -17.49 -22.14
C GLU A 142 1.11 -17.34 -20.64
N ILE A 143 -0.03 -16.74 -20.25
CA ILE A 143 -0.51 -16.73 -18.86
C ILE A 143 -0.89 -18.17 -18.43
N VAL A 144 -1.52 -18.96 -19.30
CA VAL A 144 -1.86 -20.37 -19.04
C VAL A 144 -0.60 -21.24 -18.99
N ARG A 145 0.31 -21.13 -19.96
CA ARG A 145 1.54 -21.93 -20.09
C ARG A 145 2.50 -21.71 -18.92
N LYS A 146 2.58 -20.48 -18.42
CA LYS A 146 3.39 -20.16 -17.22
C LYS A 146 2.74 -20.63 -15.92
N GLY A 147 1.53 -21.19 -15.97
CA GLY A 147 0.77 -21.55 -14.78
C GLY A 147 0.20 -20.34 -14.02
N ASN A 148 0.42 -19.12 -14.51
CA ASN A 148 -0.05 -17.89 -13.88
C ASN A 148 -1.58 -17.83 -13.87
N LEU A 149 -2.27 -18.32 -14.91
CA LEU A 149 -3.74 -18.34 -14.89
C LEU A 149 -4.26 -19.30 -13.82
N LYS A 150 -3.64 -20.48 -13.69
CA LYS A 150 -3.99 -21.44 -12.64
C LYS A 150 -3.74 -20.81 -11.26
N HIS A 151 -2.64 -20.11 -11.09
CA HIS A 151 -2.33 -19.43 -9.84
C HIS A 151 -3.30 -18.29 -9.52
N ILE A 152 -3.64 -17.44 -10.50
CA ILE A 152 -4.62 -16.35 -10.36
C ILE A 152 -6.02 -16.93 -10.09
N LEU A 153 -6.44 -17.96 -10.83
CA LEU A 153 -7.72 -18.62 -10.61
C LEU A 153 -7.78 -19.26 -9.22
N GLN A 154 -6.71 -19.94 -8.79
CA GLN A 154 -6.63 -20.51 -7.45
C GLN A 154 -6.69 -19.41 -6.39
N GLN A 155 -5.94 -18.32 -6.55
CA GLN A 155 -5.97 -17.17 -5.63
C GLN A 155 -7.34 -16.51 -5.58
N VAL A 156 -8.03 -16.34 -6.72
CA VAL A 156 -9.37 -15.77 -6.75
C VAL A 156 -10.35 -16.71 -6.06
N VAL A 157 -10.34 -18.01 -6.41
CA VAL A 157 -11.25 -19.00 -5.82
C VAL A 157 -11.04 -19.13 -4.31
N ASP A 158 -9.80 -19.16 -3.84
CA ASP A 158 -9.45 -19.26 -2.41
C ASP A 158 -9.83 -17.97 -1.63
N ARG A 159 -10.03 -16.86 -2.34
CA ARG A 159 -10.47 -15.58 -1.77
C ARG A 159 -11.98 -15.41 -1.84
N VAL A 160 -12.72 -16.19 -2.62
CA VAL A 160 -14.18 -16.09 -2.67
C VAL A 160 -14.81 -16.92 -1.57
N TYR A 161 -15.63 -16.30 -0.72
CA TYR A 161 -16.36 -17.00 0.34
C TYR A 161 -17.84 -16.61 0.36
N LEU A 162 -18.67 -17.55 0.82
CA LEU A 162 -20.08 -17.30 1.09
C LEU A 162 -20.24 -17.15 2.60
N TYR A 163 -20.99 -16.14 3.03
CA TYR A 163 -21.35 -15.98 4.43
C TYR A 163 -22.85 -15.76 4.57
N ASP A 164 -23.43 -16.31 5.64
CA ASP A 164 -24.82 -16.08 5.98
C ASP A 164 -24.97 -14.69 6.59
N VAL A 165 -25.90 -13.93 6.04
CA VAL A 165 -26.19 -12.57 6.43
C VAL A 165 -27.07 -12.61 7.67
N GLU A 166 -28.18 -13.32 7.62
CA GLU A 166 -29.22 -13.13 8.64
C GLU A 166 -29.00 -13.97 9.89
N GLY A 167 -28.08 -14.94 9.85
CA GLY A 167 -27.88 -15.92 10.92
C GLY A 167 -29.16 -16.74 11.18
N ASP A 168 -30.15 -16.68 10.28
CA ASP A 168 -31.37 -17.46 10.36
C ASP A 168 -31.09 -18.84 9.79
N PHE A 169 -30.77 -19.79 10.69
CA PHE A 169 -30.57 -21.19 10.34
C PHE A 169 -31.75 -21.81 9.58
N LYS A 170 -32.96 -21.23 9.65
CA LYS A 170 -34.13 -21.72 8.91
C LYS A 170 -34.19 -21.20 7.48
N ASN A 171 -33.65 -20.01 7.20
CA ASN A 171 -33.65 -19.38 5.88
C ASN A 171 -32.33 -18.64 5.62
N PRO A 172 -31.21 -19.35 5.45
CA PRO A 172 -29.92 -18.70 5.30
C PRO A 172 -29.90 -17.84 4.03
N ARG A 173 -29.40 -16.61 4.16
CA ARG A 173 -29.21 -15.69 3.03
C ARG A 173 -27.73 -15.52 2.79
N TYR A 174 -27.20 -16.28 1.85
CA TYR A 174 -25.78 -16.23 1.51
C TYR A 174 -25.44 -14.98 0.69
N GLN A 175 -24.36 -14.30 1.06
CA GLN A 175 -23.70 -13.29 0.23
C GLN A 175 -22.33 -13.76 -0.21
N LEU A 176 -22.01 -13.48 -1.48
CA LEU A 176 -20.68 -13.68 -2.04
C LEU A 176 -19.77 -12.53 -1.59
N ALA A 177 -18.63 -12.88 -1.01
CA ALA A 177 -17.57 -11.93 -0.67
C ALA A 177 -16.24 -12.41 -1.22
N VAL A 178 -15.31 -11.46 -1.31
CA VAL A 178 -13.93 -11.69 -1.73
C VAL A 178 -13.03 -11.18 -0.62
N ASP A 179 -12.06 -11.98 -0.21
CA ASP A 179 -10.99 -11.62 0.70
C ASP A 179 -10.11 -10.53 0.08
N THR A 180 -10.07 -9.36 0.72
CA THR A 180 -9.30 -8.19 0.29
C THR A 180 -7.95 -8.06 0.99
N SER A 181 -7.59 -8.99 1.88
CA SER A 181 -6.27 -9.05 2.50
C SER A 181 -5.18 -9.33 1.45
N HIS A 182 -3.93 -8.96 1.76
CA HIS A 182 -2.85 -8.99 0.79
C HIS A 182 -2.60 -10.40 0.24
N ASP A 183 -2.47 -11.40 1.12
CA ASP A 183 -2.15 -12.79 0.79
C ASP A 183 -3.19 -13.82 1.27
N GLY A 184 -4.39 -13.38 1.63
CA GLY A 184 -5.49 -14.26 2.05
C GLY A 184 -5.43 -14.61 3.54
N GLU A 185 -4.89 -13.70 4.35
CA GLU A 185 -4.79 -13.77 5.80
C GLU A 185 -6.17 -13.93 6.42
N PHE A 186 -7.15 -13.17 5.94
CA PHE A 186 -8.52 -13.22 6.42
C PHE A 186 -9.14 -14.61 6.21
N SER A 187 -9.03 -15.19 5.01
CA SER A 187 -9.57 -16.52 4.71
C SER A 187 -8.99 -17.59 5.63
N VAL A 188 -7.67 -17.58 5.86
CA VAL A 188 -7.01 -18.53 6.78
C VAL A 188 -7.54 -18.39 8.20
N LEU A 189 -7.65 -17.14 8.67
CA LEU A 189 -8.06 -16.84 10.03
C LEU A 189 -9.53 -17.20 10.27
N VAL A 190 -10.44 -16.88 9.33
CA VAL A 190 -11.85 -17.27 9.42
C VAL A 190 -12.02 -18.78 9.34
N GLN A 191 -11.29 -19.47 8.45
CA GLN A 191 -11.32 -20.94 8.42
C GLN A 191 -10.88 -21.53 9.76
N HIS A 192 -9.86 -20.94 10.40
CA HIS A 192 -9.45 -21.36 11.73
C HIS A 192 -10.53 -21.06 12.79
N MET A 193 -11.13 -19.88 12.78
CA MET A 193 -12.24 -19.51 13.69
C MET A 193 -13.39 -20.51 13.64
N LEU A 194 -13.84 -20.86 12.43
CA LEU A 194 -14.95 -21.79 12.21
C LEU A 194 -14.64 -23.23 12.66
N ASN A 195 -13.37 -23.60 12.73
CA ASN A 195 -12.92 -24.93 13.14
C ASN A 195 -12.38 -24.97 14.58
N ASN A 196 -12.43 -23.85 15.32
CA ASN A 196 -11.86 -23.75 16.66
C ASN A 196 -12.96 -23.64 17.72
N PRO A 197 -13.19 -24.69 18.54
CA PRO A 197 -14.17 -24.64 19.62
C PRO A 197 -13.89 -23.55 20.67
N GLU A 198 -12.64 -23.09 20.81
CA GLU A 198 -12.34 -21.97 21.70
C GLU A 198 -12.97 -20.66 21.20
N PHE A 199 -13.17 -20.52 19.89
CA PHE A 199 -13.86 -19.38 19.30
C PHE A 199 -15.36 -19.41 19.65
N GLU A 200 -16.01 -20.58 19.57
CA GLU A 200 -17.40 -20.76 20.01
C GLU A 200 -17.57 -20.36 21.50
N ASN A 201 -16.66 -20.81 22.36
CA ASN A 201 -16.66 -20.44 23.77
C ASN A 201 -16.41 -18.94 24.00
N TYR A 202 -15.60 -18.32 23.14
CA TYR A 202 -15.37 -16.88 23.14
C TYR A 202 -16.67 -16.12 22.78
N GLU A 203 -17.44 -16.63 21.81
CA GLU A 203 -18.77 -16.10 21.45
C GLU A 203 -19.72 -16.14 22.65
N GLU A 204 -19.81 -17.27 23.36
CA GLU A 204 -20.70 -17.42 24.51
C GLU A 204 -20.37 -16.44 25.65
N GLN A 205 -19.08 -16.20 25.91
CA GLN A 205 -18.64 -15.24 26.93
C GLN A 205 -18.94 -13.80 26.56
N ILE A 206 -18.88 -13.49 25.26
CA ILE A 206 -19.14 -12.18 24.69
C ILE A 206 -20.64 -11.88 24.69
N HIS A 207 -21.48 -12.83 24.26
CA HIS A 207 -22.93 -12.69 24.20
C HIS A 207 -23.58 -12.44 25.56
N ARG A 208 -23.00 -12.94 26.65
CA ARG A 208 -23.49 -12.65 28.01
C ARG A 208 -23.20 -11.21 28.47
N ASN A 209 -22.29 -10.48 27.80
CA ASN A 209 -21.74 -9.21 28.27
C ASN A 209 -21.83 -8.05 27.26
N GLU A 210 -22.70 -8.12 26.25
CA GLU A 210 -22.85 -7.11 25.18
C GLU A 210 -21.55 -6.80 24.40
N LYS A 211 -20.49 -7.59 24.58
CA LYS A 211 -19.25 -7.36 23.86
C LYS A 211 -19.47 -7.70 22.39
N ARG A 212 -18.77 -7.01 21.52
CA ARG A 212 -18.74 -7.29 20.09
C ARG A 212 -17.36 -7.77 19.73
N TYR A 213 -17.26 -8.52 18.65
CA TYR A 213 -15.95 -8.79 18.10
C TYR A 213 -15.30 -7.48 17.67
N THR A 214 -14.03 -7.32 18.01
CA THR A 214 -13.28 -6.11 17.69
C THR A 214 -12.02 -6.47 16.96
N ILE A 215 -11.79 -5.82 15.83
CA ILE A 215 -10.52 -5.81 15.12
C ILE A 215 -9.78 -4.49 15.36
N VAL A 216 -8.49 -4.60 15.69
CA VAL A 216 -7.57 -3.47 15.72
C VAL A 216 -6.61 -3.63 14.56
N ASP A 217 -6.53 -2.64 13.67
CA ASP A 217 -5.67 -2.69 12.48
C ASP A 217 -4.69 -1.51 12.50
N ILE A 218 -3.42 -1.81 12.76
CA ILE A 218 -2.35 -0.82 12.85
C ILE A 218 -1.62 -0.79 11.51
N GLY A 219 -1.69 0.35 10.81
CA GLY A 219 -1.23 0.48 9.43
C GLY A 219 -2.34 0.21 8.42
N ALA A 220 -3.54 0.71 8.70
CA ALA A 220 -4.73 0.34 7.94
C ALA A 220 -4.75 0.92 6.50
N HIS A 221 -3.85 1.84 6.15
CA HIS A 221 -3.75 2.47 4.83
C HIS A 221 -5.08 3.07 4.36
N ASP A 222 -5.65 2.57 3.26
CA ASP A 222 -6.95 3.00 2.69
C ASP A 222 -8.13 2.13 3.17
N CYS A 223 -7.88 1.20 4.10
CA CYS A 223 -8.82 0.26 4.71
C CYS A 223 -9.57 -0.63 3.72
N VAL A 224 -9.03 -0.83 2.50
CA VAL A 224 -9.62 -1.70 1.47
C VAL A 224 -8.55 -2.50 0.75
N SER A 225 -7.57 -1.82 0.17
CA SER A 225 -6.56 -2.42 -0.69
C SER A 225 -5.53 -3.17 0.16
N GLY A 226 -5.55 -4.50 0.13
CA GLY A 226 -4.68 -5.32 0.99
C GLY A 226 -5.07 -5.30 2.46
N SER A 227 -6.24 -4.76 2.82
CA SER A 227 -6.62 -4.55 4.21
C SER A 227 -6.97 -5.87 4.90
N ASN A 228 -6.32 -6.10 6.04
CA ASN A 228 -6.64 -7.20 6.94
C ASN A 228 -7.94 -6.97 7.74
N SER A 229 -8.46 -5.74 7.82
CA SER A 229 -9.64 -5.41 8.61
C SER A 229 -10.95 -5.29 7.83
N PHE A 230 -10.89 -4.95 6.54
CA PHE A 230 -12.09 -4.67 5.74
C PHE A 230 -13.11 -5.81 5.76
N ASN A 231 -12.67 -7.05 5.55
CA ASN A 231 -13.56 -8.22 5.54
C ASN A 231 -14.22 -8.48 6.91
N PHE A 232 -13.51 -8.28 8.03
CA PHE A 232 -14.09 -8.40 9.37
C PHE A 232 -15.13 -7.30 9.63
N ILE A 233 -14.84 -6.07 9.18
CA ILE A 233 -15.80 -4.96 9.25
C ILE A 233 -17.08 -5.31 8.46
N LYS A 234 -16.96 -5.92 7.28
CA LYS A 234 -18.13 -6.41 6.53
C LYS A 234 -18.93 -7.49 7.26
N MET A 235 -18.26 -8.29 8.10
CA MET A 235 -18.88 -9.29 8.97
C MET A 235 -19.47 -8.68 10.27
N GLY A 236 -19.42 -7.36 10.43
CA GLY A 236 -20.03 -6.67 11.58
C GLY A 236 -19.12 -6.54 12.81
N PHE A 237 -17.81 -6.81 12.68
CA PHE A 237 -16.87 -6.56 13.78
C PHE A 237 -16.77 -5.06 14.04
N ASP A 238 -16.75 -4.65 15.30
CA ASP A 238 -16.29 -3.31 15.64
C ASP A 238 -14.82 -3.17 15.23
N ALA A 239 -14.38 -1.95 14.89
CA ALA A 239 -13.03 -1.73 14.39
C ALA A 239 -12.39 -0.49 15.00
N ILE A 240 -11.09 -0.59 15.28
CA ILE A 240 -10.20 0.54 15.54
C ILE A 240 -9.12 0.49 14.47
N VAL A 241 -9.17 1.41 13.52
CA VAL A 241 -8.22 1.49 12.42
C VAL A 241 -7.25 2.63 12.66
N VAL A 242 -5.96 2.33 12.59
CA VAL A 242 -4.87 3.26 12.89
C VAL A 242 -4.07 3.51 11.62
N GLU A 243 -3.98 4.77 11.20
CA GLU A 243 -3.23 5.18 10.01
C GLU A 243 -2.60 6.55 10.24
N PRO A 244 -1.26 6.67 10.22
CA PRO A 244 -0.59 7.94 10.49
C PRO A 244 -0.69 8.97 9.35
N SER A 245 -0.79 8.54 8.09
CA SER A 245 -0.88 9.45 6.94
C SER A 245 -2.27 10.08 6.86
N PRO A 246 -2.39 11.42 6.96
CA PRO A 246 -3.70 12.08 6.87
C PRO A 246 -4.41 11.83 5.54
N VAL A 247 -3.63 11.64 4.46
CA VAL A 247 -4.17 11.34 3.12
C VAL A 247 -4.80 9.94 3.10
N ASN A 248 -4.09 8.94 3.61
CA ASN A 248 -4.58 7.56 3.66
C ASN A 248 -5.74 7.43 4.65
N MET A 249 -5.66 8.07 5.82
CA MET A 249 -6.74 8.10 6.80
C MET A 249 -8.03 8.70 6.20
N LYS A 250 -7.91 9.77 5.39
CA LYS A 250 -9.06 10.35 4.68
C LYS A 250 -9.65 9.37 3.65
N LEU A 251 -8.81 8.64 2.92
CA LEU A 251 -9.24 7.60 1.98
C LEU A 251 -9.93 6.44 2.71
N CYS A 252 -9.33 5.95 3.80
CA CYS A 252 -9.89 4.93 4.67
C CYS A 252 -11.29 5.31 5.17
N LYS A 253 -11.46 6.52 5.74
CA LYS A 253 -12.77 7.04 6.18
C LYS A 253 -13.79 7.01 5.05
N SER A 254 -13.45 7.56 3.88
CA SER A 254 -14.35 7.60 2.72
C SER A 254 -14.72 6.21 2.20
N ASN A 255 -13.76 5.29 2.17
CA ASN A 255 -13.94 3.92 1.73
C ASN A 255 -14.86 3.15 2.67
N LEU A 256 -14.61 3.19 3.98
CA LEU A 256 -15.42 2.51 4.97
C LEU A 256 -16.82 3.12 5.08
N GLU A 257 -16.98 4.45 5.01
CA GLU A 257 -18.29 5.09 4.96
C GLU A 257 -19.12 4.65 3.75
N ARG A 258 -18.50 4.54 2.58
CA ARG A 258 -19.14 4.04 1.36
C ARG A 258 -19.52 2.56 1.51
N ALA A 259 -18.63 1.74 2.06
CA ALA A 259 -18.88 0.33 2.26
C ALA A 259 -20.03 0.11 3.27
N ARG A 260 -20.05 0.86 4.38
CA ARG A 260 -21.11 0.80 5.41
C ARG A 260 -22.52 0.98 4.84
N ARG A 261 -22.70 1.88 3.88
CA ARG A 261 -24.01 2.10 3.21
C ARG A 261 -24.55 0.86 2.51
N THR A 262 -23.67 -0.10 2.19
CA THR A 262 -24.03 -1.35 1.53
C THR A 262 -24.22 -2.52 2.51
N PHE A 263 -23.83 -2.36 3.78
CA PHE A 263 -23.95 -3.41 4.78
C PHE A 263 -25.41 -3.49 5.25
N LYS A 264 -26.08 -4.59 4.91
CA LYS A 264 -27.50 -4.80 5.26
C LYS A 264 -27.73 -4.96 6.78
N PHE A 265 -26.69 -5.26 7.56
CA PHE A 265 -26.76 -5.49 9.00
C PHE A 265 -27.12 -4.27 9.84
N ASP A 266 -26.91 -3.06 9.31
CA ASP A 266 -27.05 -1.82 10.10
C ASP A 266 -28.53 -1.45 10.39
N GLN A 267 -29.50 -2.19 9.84
CA GLN A 267 -30.93 -1.93 10.10
C GLN A 267 -31.44 -2.56 11.42
N HIS A 268 -30.78 -3.61 11.92
CA HIS A 268 -31.26 -4.37 13.09
C HIS A 268 -30.20 -4.55 14.19
N HIS A 269 -28.92 -4.34 13.91
CA HIS A 269 -27.88 -4.37 14.92
C HIS A 269 -27.58 -2.94 15.41
N PRO A 270 -27.27 -2.74 16.71
CA PRO A 270 -26.75 -1.47 17.21
C PRO A 270 -25.59 -1.00 16.31
N ARG A 271 -25.48 0.31 16.07
CA ARG A 271 -24.47 0.89 15.16
C ARG A 271 -23.09 0.28 15.43
N GLN A 272 -22.56 -0.47 14.46
CA GLN A 272 -21.18 -0.94 14.46
C GLN A 272 -20.25 0.24 14.79
N ARG A 273 -19.38 0.06 15.79
CA ARG A 273 -18.39 1.06 16.19
C ARG A 273 -17.19 0.93 15.27
N ILE A 274 -16.89 1.99 14.54
CA ILE A 274 -15.65 2.13 13.77
C ILE A 274 -14.97 3.40 14.25
N GLU A 275 -13.81 3.24 14.87
CA GLU A 275 -12.96 4.33 15.34
C GLU A 275 -11.76 4.50 14.43
N PHE A 276 -11.40 5.75 14.17
CA PHE A 276 -10.28 6.12 13.32
C PHE A 276 -9.24 6.85 14.16
N VAL A 277 -8.04 6.31 14.24
CA VAL A 277 -6.93 6.90 14.99
C VAL A 277 -5.86 7.38 14.01
N GLU A 278 -5.81 8.69 13.80
CA GLU A 278 -4.85 9.32 12.90
C GLU A 278 -3.52 9.57 13.63
N ALA A 279 -2.78 8.50 13.89
CA ALA A 279 -1.51 8.53 14.61
C ALA A 279 -0.63 7.33 14.23
N ALA A 280 0.69 7.47 14.41
CA ALA A 280 1.60 6.34 14.41
C ALA A 280 1.73 5.76 15.82
N ILE A 281 1.73 4.43 15.94
CA ILE A 281 2.01 3.76 17.19
C ILE A 281 3.52 3.59 17.35
N THR A 282 4.10 4.22 18.36
CA THR A 282 5.54 4.23 18.62
C THR A 282 5.86 3.97 20.10
N ASP A 283 7.10 4.21 20.50
CA ASP A 283 7.57 4.15 21.90
C ASP A 283 7.39 5.44 22.69
N ALA A 284 6.95 6.54 22.06
CA ALA A 284 6.66 7.78 22.76
C ALA A 284 5.46 8.51 22.16
N ASP A 285 4.78 9.26 23.02
CA ASP A 285 3.77 10.22 22.60
C ASP A 285 4.46 11.50 22.09
N GLY A 286 3.83 12.19 21.14
CA GLY A 286 4.33 13.44 20.60
C GLY A 286 4.07 13.55 19.11
N THR A 287 5.04 14.06 18.37
CA THR A 287 5.00 14.12 16.90
C THR A 287 6.28 13.55 16.31
N ALA A 288 6.19 13.09 15.07
CA ALA A 288 7.34 12.66 14.30
C ALA A 288 7.10 12.89 12.81
N THR A 289 8.19 12.94 12.04
CA THR A 289 8.11 13.07 10.59
C THR A 289 7.86 11.69 9.98
N LEU A 290 6.84 11.58 9.14
CA LEU A 290 6.54 10.38 8.38
C LEU A 290 7.39 10.37 7.11
N GLY A 291 8.48 9.61 7.13
CA GLY A 291 9.36 9.44 5.97
C GLY A 291 8.83 8.39 5.01
N ASN A 292 9.10 8.54 3.72
CA ASN A 292 8.95 7.46 2.73
C ASN A 292 10.36 6.98 2.37
N ARG A 293 10.63 5.68 2.56
CA ARG A 293 11.98 5.12 2.42
C ARG A 293 12.48 5.16 0.98
N ASP A 294 11.57 5.17 0.02
CA ASP A 294 11.92 5.09 -1.39
C ASP A 294 11.11 6.13 -2.17
N GLU A 295 11.72 7.29 -2.45
CA GLU A 295 11.14 8.32 -3.33
C GLU A 295 10.79 7.78 -4.72
N LYS A 296 11.38 6.63 -5.11
CA LYS A 296 11.10 5.94 -6.37
C LYS A 296 10.01 4.90 -6.26
N ASP A 297 9.65 4.47 -5.06
CA ASP A 297 8.51 3.60 -4.89
C ASP A 297 7.25 4.44 -5.08
N SER A 298 6.76 4.42 -6.32
CA SER A 298 5.60 5.18 -6.77
C SER A 298 4.32 4.85 -6.02
N TRP A 299 4.33 3.75 -5.25
CA TRP A 299 3.21 3.32 -4.42
C TRP A 299 3.24 3.96 -3.03
N GLY A 300 4.40 4.45 -2.58
CA GLY A 300 4.55 5.14 -1.30
C GLY A 300 4.01 4.34 -0.12
N MET A 301 4.16 3.01 -0.14
CA MET A 301 3.58 2.14 0.89
C MET A 301 4.47 2.12 2.14
N GLN A 302 5.79 2.21 1.98
CA GLN A 302 6.73 2.11 3.10
C GLN A 302 6.92 3.45 3.82
N PHE A 303 6.06 3.71 4.79
CA PHE A 303 6.23 4.83 5.69
C PHE A 303 7.00 4.43 6.95
N PHE A 304 8.00 5.22 7.33
CA PHE A 304 8.71 5.04 8.58
C PHE A 304 8.61 6.28 9.46
N VAL A 305 8.63 6.05 10.77
CA VAL A 305 8.66 7.11 11.76
C VAL A 305 10.08 7.25 12.27
N ASP A 306 10.79 8.28 11.79
CA ASP A 306 12.15 8.56 12.24
C ASP A 306 12.15 9.69 13.29
N LYS A 307 12.66 9.39 14.47
CA LYS A 307 12.91 10.40 15.52
C LYS A 307 14.35 10.88 15.52
N GLU A 308 15.28 10.11 14.96
CA GLU A 308 16.72 10.27 15.21
C GLU A 308 17.50 10.75 13.99
N ASN A 309 17.01 10.55 12.77
CA ASN A 309 17.73 10.95 11.56
C ASN A 309 16.88 11.74 10.55
N PRO A 310 16.55 13.01 10.84
CA PRO A 310 15.82 13.89 9.91
C PRO A 310 16.55 14.16 8.57
N ASN A 311 17.74 13.58 8.35
CA ASN A 311 18.52 13.70 7.13
C ASN A 311 18.49 12.45 6.24
N ALA A 312 17.74 11.40 6.60
CA ALA A 312 17.73 10.11 5.88
C ALA A 312 16.93 10.08 4.55
N GLY A 313 16.38 11.21 4.08
CA GLY A 313 15.70 11.36 2.79
C GLY A 313 15.32 12.83 2.54
N ASN A 314 14.77 13.23 1.39
CA ASN A 314 14.23 14.59 1.21
C ASN A 314 12.99 14.78 2.11
N LEU A 315 13.21 15.03 3.40
CA LEU A 315 12.14 15.33 4.36
C LEU A 315 11.57 16.74 4.19
N GLY A 316 12.05 17.52 3.22
CA GLY A 316 11.64 18.91 3.01
C GLY A 316 10.13 19.13 2.91
N ASN A 317 9.36 18.08 2.58
CA ASN A 317 7.90 18.09 2.55
C ASN A 317 7.24 16.87 3.24
N ALA A 318 7.97 16.13 4.07
CA ALA A 318 7.40 14.97 4.75
C ALA A 318 6.40 15.42 5.83
N PRO A 319 5.19 14.84 5.91
CA PRO A 319 4.18 15.27 6.87
C PRO A 319 4.62 14.95 8.29
N VAL A 320 4.37 15.88 9.22
CA VAL A 320 4.52 15.65 10.66
C VAL A 320 3.22 15.04 11.18
N VAL A 321 3.30 13.89 11.83
CA VAL A 321 2.15 13.10 12.29
C VAL A 321 2.14 12.96 13.81
N LYS A 322 0.95 12.74 14.39
CA LYS A 322 0.81 12.39 15.81
C LYS A 322 1.46 11.03 16.05
N THR A 323 2.19 10.90 17.15
CA THR A 323 2.70 9.61 17.64
C THR A 323 2.09 9.30 18.98
N LEU A 324 1.77 8.03 19.21
CA LEU A 324 1.21 7.53 20.46
C LEU A 324 2.02 6.34 20.96
N LYS A 325 2.30 6.29 22.26
CA LYS A 325 2.63 5.03 22.93
C LYS A 325 1.43 4.10 22.83
N PHE A 326 1.71 2.80 22.78
CA PHE A 326 0.64 1.82 22.73
C PHE A 326 -0.33 1.94 23.93
N GLY A 327 0.16 2.06 25.17
CA GLY A 327 -0.70 2.29 26.33
C GLY A 327 -1.57 3.55 26.26
N THR A 328 -1.05 4.65 25.69
CA THR A 328 -1.82 5.89 25.46
C THR A 328 -2.91 5.66 24.42
N PHE A 329 -2.56 5.08 23.28
CA PHE A 329 -3.52 4.69 22.23
C PHE A 329 -4.63 3.79 22.80
N ALA A 330 -4.26 2.74 23.53
CA ALA A 330 -5.22 1.79 24.04
C ALA A 330 -6.14 2.39 25.12
N ALA A 331 -5.66 3.38 25.88
CA ALA A 331 -6.48 4.16 26.80
C ALA A 331 -7.42 5.13 26.06
N GLU A 332 -6.93 5.87 25.05
CA GLU A 332 -7.73 6.80 24.23
C GLU A 332 -8.88 6.07 23.51
N SER A 333 -8.62 4.86 23.00
CA SER A 333 -9.62 4.05 22.29
C SER A 333 -10.44 3.12 23.19
N GLU A 334 -10.28 3.20 24.51
CA GLU A 334 -10.95 2.32 25.48
C GLU A 334 -10.80 0.82 25.12
N LEU A 335 -9.63 0.43 24.61
CA LEU A 335 -9.36 -0.90 24.10
C LEU A 335 -9.34 -1.92 25.25
N PRO A 336 -10.23 -2.92 25.27
CA PRO A 336 -10.17 -3.96 26.29
C PRO A 336 -8.87 -4.77 26.18
N LYS A 337 -8.37 -5.27 27.32
CA LYS A 337 -7.19 -6.15 27.37
C LYS A 337 -7.37 -7.44 26.55
N LYS A 338 -8.61 -7.85 26.27
CA LYS A 338 -8.96 -9.01 25.45
C LYS A 338 -9.95 -8.57 24.37
N PHE A 339 -9.63 -8.84 23.11
CA PHE A 339 -10.45 -8.57 21.93
C PHE A 339 -10.17 -9.62 20.86
N SER A 340 -10.80 -9.52 19.69
CA SER A 340 -10.80 -10.62 18.71
C SER A 340 -9.53 -10.69 17.88
N VAL A 341 -9.19 -9.64 17.14
CA VAL A 341 -8.12 -9.67 16.14
C VAL A 341 -7.27 -8.41 16.24
N LEU A 342 -5.94 -8.58 16.28
CA LEU A 342 -4.98 -7.51 16.06
C LEU A 342 -4.23 -7.77 14.75
N SER A 343 -4.22 -6.79 13.86
CA SER A 343 -3.41 -6.74 12.64
C SER A 343 -2.38 -5.63 12.79
N ILE A 344 -1.12 -5.90 12.43
CA ILE A 344 -0.03 -4.93 12.44
C ILE A 344 0.72 -5.03 11.11
N ASP A 345 0.67 -3.94 10.36
CA ASP A 345 1.37 -3.70 9.11
C ASP A 345 1.95 -2.27 9.16
N ALA A 346 2.94 -2.11 10.02
CA ALA A 346 3.51 -0.81 10.38
C ALA A 346 4.88 -0.58 9.73
N GLU A 347 5.11 -1.20 8.57
CA GLU A 347 6.22 -0.94 7.65
C GLU A 347 7.60 -0.98 8.36
N GLY A 348 7.78 -1.96 9.25
CA GLY A 348 9.02 -2.24 9.96
C GLY A 348 9.04 -1.88 11.45
N GLN A 349 7.95 -1.34 12.01
CA GLN A 349 7.79 -1.17 13.47
C GLN A 349 7.00 -2.30 14.14
N ASP A 350 6.60 -3.30 13.38
CA ASP A 350 5.65 -4.37 13.70
C ASP A 350 6.02 -5.10 14.98
N VAL A 351 7.24 -5.62 15.02
CA VAL A 351 7.77 -6.39 16.16
C VAL A 351 7.84 -5.55 17.43
N LYS A 352 8.21 -4.27 17.31
CA LYS A 352 8.33 -3.37 18.46
C LYS A 352 6.95 -3.05 19.03
N ILE A 353 5.98 -2.76 18.16
CA ILE A 353 4.58 -2.53 18.53
C ILE A 353 4.02 -3.78 19.20
N LEU A 354 4.19 -4.95 18.58
CA LEU A 354 3.71 -6.23 19.08
C LEU A 354 4.30 -6.57 20.47
N LEU A 355 5.60 -6.39 20.67
CA LEU A 355 6.21 -6.67 21.97
C LEU A 355 5.72 -5.70 23.07
N ASN A 356 5.57 -4.42 22.76
CA ASN A 356 5.01 -3.45 23.72
C ASN A 356 3.57 -3.80 24.09
N PHE A 357 2.77 -4.14 23.08
CA PHE A 357 1.41 -4.61 23.22
C PHE A 357 1.31 -5.82 24.19
N LEU A 358 2.14 -6.84 23.97
CA LEU A 358 2.15 -8.06 24.77
C LEU A 358 2.67 -7.83 26.19
N ARG A 359 3.68 -6.97 26.37
CA ARG A 359 4.22 -6.59 27.69
C ARG A 359 3.20 -5.83 28.54
N GLU A 360 2.36 -5.02 27.91
CA GLU A 360 1.27 -4.32 28.58
C GLU A 360 0.07 -5.23 28.93
N GLY A 361 0.18 -6.54 28.65
CA GLY A 361 -0.79 -7.55 29.07
C GLY A 361 -2.04 -7.63 28.19
N TYR A 362 -2.01 -7.05 26.99
CA TYR A 362 -3.09 -7.26 26.03
C TYR A 362 -2.96 -8.63 25.37
N LYS A 363 -4.11 -9.30 25.18
CA LYS A 363 -4.26 -10.69 24.74
C LYS A 363 -5.43 -10.83 23.76
N PRO A 364 -5.30 -10.33 22.52
CA PRO A 364 -6.24 -10.59 21.45
C PRO A 364 -6.26 -12.08 21.15
N LEU A 365 -7.40 -12.58 20.71
CA LEU A 365 -7.53 -13.99 20.40
C LEU A 365 -6.69 -14.37 19.18
N TYR A 366 -6.63 -13.49 18.19
CA TYR A 366 -5.83 -13.67 16.98
C TYR A 366 -4.88 -12.50 16.72
N LEU A 367 -3.72 -12.82 16.17
CA LEU A 367 -2.72 -11.86 15.71
C LEU A 367 -2.41 -12.11 14.24
N ILE A 368 -2.31 -11.04 13.47
CA ILE A 368 -1.67 -10.99 12.16
C ILE A 368 -0.58 -9.93 12.27
N TYR A 369 0.65 -10.25 11.92
CA TYR A 369 1.66 -9.21 11.79
C TYR A 369 2.67 -9.54 10.70
N GLU A 370 3.25 -8.49 10.13
CA GLU A 370 4.21 -8.60 9.04
C GLU A 370 5.64 -8.87 9.58
N GLY A 371 6.22 -9.99 9.17
CA GLY A 371 7.59 -10.41 9.48
C GLY A 371 8.61 -9.89 8.48
N LEU A 372 8.56 -8.59 8.13
CA LEU A 372 9.44 -8.00 7.12
C LEU A 372 10.93 -8.21 7.42
N HIS A 373 11.73 -8.29 6.35
CA HIS A 373 13.20 -8.31 6.42
C HIS A 373 13.82 -9.45 7.26
N GLY A 374 13.09 -10.55 7.49
CA GLY A 374 13.58 -11.67 8.30
C GLY A 374 13.76 -11.33 9.77
N THR A 375 13.17 -10.22 10.23
CA THR A 375 13.20 -9.78 11.64
C THR A 375 11.98 -10.23 12.42
N GLY A 376 11.11 -11.05 11.82
CA GLY A 376 9.96 -11.65 12.48
C GLY A 376 10.32 -12.29 13.82
N LEU A 377 9.41 -12.18 14.78
CA LEU A 377 9.56 -12.89 16.05
C LEU A 377 9.58 -14.39 15.78
N LYS A 378 10.55 -15.06 16.41
CA LYS A 378 10.59 -16.51 16.38
C LYS A 378 9.34 -17.07 17.08
N VAL A 379 8.82 -18.18 16.56
CA VAL A 379 7.64 -18.85 17.12
C VAL A 379 7.82 -19.16 18.61
N GLU A 380 9.04 -19.48 19.05
CA GLU A 380 9.35 -19.74 20.45
C GLU A 380 9.09 -18.50 21.32
N VAL A 381 9.42 -17.29 20.84
CA VAL A 381 9.15 -16.05 21.57
C VAL A 381 7.65 -15.86 21.75
N MET A 382 6.86 -16.05 20.68
CA MET A 382 5.40 -15.94 20.74
C MET A 382 4.76 -16.98 21.68
N SER A 383 5.33 -18.19 21.74
CA SER A 383 4.87 -19.24 22.67
C SER A 383 5.01 -18.84 24.14
N THR A 384 6.04 -18.04 24.49
CA THR A 384 6.19 -17.52 25.87
C THR A 384 5.07 -16.56 26.27
N TYR A 385 4.40 -15.95 25.29
CA TYR A 385 3.24 -15.09 25.49
C TYR A 385 1.90 -15.83 25.35
N GLY A 386 1.92 -17.16 25.15
CA GLY A 386 0.73 -18.01 25.02
C GLY A 386 0.16 -18.11 23.59
N TYR A 387 0.94 -17.72 22.59
CA TYR A 387 0.51 -17.76 21.19
C TYR A 387 1.05 -18.97 20.44
N GLN A 388 0.21 -19.52 19.58
CA GLN A 388 0.53 -20.61 18.66
C GLN A 388 0.43 -20.10 17.22
N LEU A 389 1.46 -20.35 16.40
CA LEU A 389 1.41 -20.08 14.97
C LEU A 389 0.39 -21.01 14.30
N ILE A 390 -0.55 -20.45 13.54
CA ILE A 390 -1.58 -21.22 12.82
C ILE A 390 -1.40 -21.15 11.30
N GLY A 391 -0.63 -20.19 10.80
CA GLY A 391 -0.31 -20.10 9.38
C GLY A 391 0.61 -18.95 9.03
N GLU A 392 1.17 -19.00 7.83
CA GLU A 392 1.95 -17.93 7.21
C GLU A 392 1.38 -17.65 5.81
N ARG A 393 1.27 -16.38 5.46
CA ARG A 393 0.78 -15.90 4.16
C ARG A 393 1.66 -14.74 3.72
N GLY A 394 2.41 -14.94 2.63
CA GLY A 394 3.43 -13.98 2.19
C GLY A 394 4.42 -13.66 3.32
N TRP A 395 4.42 -12.40 3.75
CA TRP A 395 5.23 -11.93 4.88
C TRP A 395 4.48 -11.90 6.21
N ASN A 396 3.18 -12.21 6.22
CA ASN A 396 2.34 -12.19 7.39
C ASN A 396 2.36 -13.52 8.15
N GLN A 397 2.58 -13.44 9.45
CA GLN A 397 2.43 -14.56 10.37
C GLN A 397 1.13 -14.44 11.16
N ILE A 398 0.41 -15.55 11.28
CA ILE A 398 -0.91 -15.60 11.91
C ILE A 398 -0.85 -16.47 13.15
N TYR A 399 -1.22 -15.92 14.30
CA TYR A 399 -1.20 -16.61 15.58
C TYR A 399 -2.58 -16.64 16.25
N VAL A 400 -2.80 -17.65 17.10
CA VAL A 400 -3.94 -17.75 18.01
C VAL A 400 -3.46 -17.81 19.47
N TYR A 401 -4.16 -17.14 20.38
CA TYR A 401 -3.90 -17.21 21.81
C TYR A 401 -4.54 -18.47 22.41
N ARG A 402 -3.75 -19.32 23.09
CA ARG A 402 -4.22 -20.55 23.75
C ARG A 402 -4.25 -20.38 25.26
N VAL A 403 -5.47 -20.37 25.82
CA VAL A 403 -5.72 -20.16 27.27
C VAL A 403 -5.12 -21.27 28.13
N GLU A 404 -5.01 -22.50 27.61
CA GLU A 404 -4.53 -23.67 28.39
C GLU A 404 -3.08 -23.50 28.89
N THR A 405 -2.25 -22.76 28.15
CA THR A 405 -0.85 -22.52 28.50
C THR A 405 -0.70 -21.76 29.82
N ASP A 406 -1.60 -20.83 30.11
CA ASP A 406 -1.56 -20.02 31.34
C ASP A 406 -1.78 -20.89 32.60
N THR A 407 -2.61 -21.93 32.48
CA THR A 407 -2.94 -22.80 33.61
C THR A 407 -1.79 -23.74 33.94
N ILE A 408 -1.05 -24.21 32.91
CA ILE A 408 0.13 -25.06 33.10
C ILE A 408 1.31 -24.25 33.65
N LEU A 409 1.53 -23.02 33.15
CA LEU A 409 2.61 -22.16 33.65
C LEU A 409 2.38 -21.72 35.10
N LYS A 410 1.14 -21.44 35.51
CA LYS A 410 0.80 -21.14 36.91
C LYS A 410 0.95 -22.33 37.86
N LYS A 411 0.95 -23.56 37.37
CA LYS A 411 1.21 -24.77 38.18
C LYS A 411 2.70 -25.09 38.34
N LYS A 412 3.56 -24.48 37.52
CA LYS A 412 5.02 -24.69 37.55
C LYS A 412 5.79 -23.59 38.28
N LYS A 413 5.15 -22.46 38.58
CA LYS A 413 5.62 -21.44 39.52
C LYS A 413 4.97 -21.68 40.87
#